data_AF-A0AAN9ERF7-F1
#
_entry.id   AF-A0AAN9ERF7-F1
#
_cell.length_a   1.000
_cell.length_b   1.000
_cell.length_c   1.000
_cell.angle_alpha   90.00
_cell.angle_beta   90.00
_cell.angle_gamma   90.00
#
_symmetry.space_group_name_H-M   'P 1'
#
loop_
_entity.id
_entity.type
_entity.pdbx_description
1 polymer ?
#
loop_
_entity_poly.entity_id
_entity_poly.type
_entity_poly.pdbx_seq_one_letter_code
_entity_poly.pdbx_strand_id
1 'polypeptide(L)' 'MFGCVFSCHYLQGVVNDRFAELISGEPDYVVKLIEGYLADIEMILFELSRNGESSKIDFSMVASLAHEIEDKSAS' A
#
# COMPACT_ATOMS: atom_id res chain seq x y z
N MET A 1 18.35 -12.58 19.53
CA MET A 1 18.97 -11.27 19.20
C MET A 1 18.47 -10.87 17.81
N PHE A 2 17.19 -10.53 17.69
CA PHE A 2 16.58 -10.06 16.44
C PHE A 2 16.61 -8.52 16.48
N GLY A 3 17.81 -7.98 16.33
CA GLY A 3 18.09 -6.56 16.49
C GLY A 3 18.86 -6.04 15.28
N CYS A 4 18.22 -6.10 14.12
CA CYS A 4 18.52 -5.29 12.94
C CYS A 4 17.28 -5.36 12.04
N VAL A 5 16.16 -4.88 12.59
CA VAL A 5 14.99 -4.49 11.82
C VAL A 5 15.47 -3.43 10.83
N PHE A 6 15.36 -3.73 9.54
CA PHE A 6 15.44 -2.81 8.40
C PHE A 6 16.18 -1.49 8.70
N SER A 7 17.45 -1.38 8.30
CA SER A 7 18.16 -0.09 8.29
C SER A 7 17.26 0.97 7.66
N CYS A 8 16.74 1.89 8.50
CA CYS A 8 15.79 2.95 8.14
C CYS A 8 16.26 3.85 6.99
N HIS A 9 17.54 3.73 6.60
CA HIS A 9 18.11 4.42 5.45
C HIS A 9 17.45 4.04 4.11
N TYR A 10 16.91 2.82 3.96
CA TYR A 10 16.32 2.37 2.68
C TYR A 10 14.86 2.80 2.46
N LEU A 11 14.16 3.21 3.52
CA LEU A 11 12.75 3.61 3.43
C LEU A 11 12.56 5.13 3.33
N GLN A 12 13.65 5.90 3.39
CA GLN A 12 13.59 7.35 3.24
C GLN A 12 13.08 7.72 1.85
N GLY A 13 11.90 8.36 1.80
CA GLY A 13 11.19 8.69 0.55
C GLY A 13 10.22 7.60 0.05
N VAL A 14 10.19 6.43 0.70
CA VAL A 14 9.19 5.38 0.46
C VAL A 14 8.09 5.45 1.51
N VAL A 15 8.46 5.70 2.77
CA VAL A 15 7.53 5.87 3.89
C VAL A 15 7.69 7.27 4.50
N ASN A 16 6.61 7.77 5.10
CA ASN A 16 6.58 9.09 5.74
C ASN A 16 6.48 8.97 7.27
N ASP A 17 6.35 10.11 7.96
CA ASP A 17 6.28 10.17 9.42
C ASP A 17 5.08 9.38 10.00
N ARG A 18 3.98 9.23 9.25
CA ARG A 18 2.82 8.42 9.68
C ARG A 18 3.16 6.94 9.80
N PHE A 19 4.01 6.44 8.92
CA PHE A 19 4.51 5.06 9.02
C PHE A 19 5.39 4.87 10.26
N ALA A 20 6.19 5.88 10.63
CA ALA A 20 7.00 5.84 11.84
C ALA A 20 6.13 5.79 13.12
N GLU A 21 5.01 6.52 13.13
CA GLU A 21 4.01 6.44 14.20
C GLU A 21 3.34 5.05 14.24
N LEU A 22 3.00 4.49 13.08
CA LEU A 22 2.37 3.18 12.97
C LEU A 22 3.25 2.06 13.55
N ILE A 23 4.54 2.01 13.18
CA ILE A 23 5.48 0.98 13.69
C ILE A 23 5.84 1.15 15.17
N SER A 24 5.46 2.26 15.81
CA SER A 24 5.61 2.46 17.25
C SER A 24 4.54 1.73 18.08
N GLY A 25 3.50 1.21 17.43
CA GLY A 25 2.43 0.43 18.04
C GLY A 25 2.76 -1.04 18.28
N GLU A 26 1.74 -1.83 18.60
CA GLU A 26 1.87 -3.27 18.84
C GLU A 26 2.31 -4.03 17.56
N PRO A 27 3.43 -4.78 17.59
CA PRO A 27 4.01 -5.39 16.39
C PRO A 27 3.05 -6.28 15.58
N ASP A 28 2.27 -7.13 16.26
CA ASP A 28 1.33 -8.04 15.60
C ASP A 28 0.17 -7.28 14.93
N TYR A 29 -0.21 -6.13 15.50
CA TYR A 29 -1.24 -5.27 14.91
C TYR A 29 -0.69 -4.55 13.68
N VAL A 30 0.53 -4.02 13.78
CA VAL A 30 1.24 -3.38 12.67
C VAL A 30 1.41 -4.32 11.49
N VAL A 31 1.81 -5.57 11.73
CA VAL A 31 1.94 -6.60 10.68
C VAL A 31 0.61 -6.81 9.97
N LYS A 32 -0.50 -6.96 10.71
CA LYS A 32 -1.83 -7.13 10.11
C LYS A 32 -2.27 -5.94 9.26
N LEU A 33 -1.96 -4.71 9.69
CA LEU A 33 -2.27 -3.51 8.91
C LEU A 33 -1.49 -3.49 7.60
N ILE A 34 -0.20 -3.80 7.64
CA ILE A 34 0.65 -3.85 6.44
C ILE A 34 0.18 -4.97 5.50
N GLU A 35 -0.11 -6.16 6.01
CA GLU A 35 -0.62 -7.28 5.21
C GLU A 35 -1.97 -6.95 4.56
N GLY A 36 -2.88 -6.30 5.30
CA GLY A 36 -4.16 -5.84 4.77
C GLY A 36 -4.00 -4.82 3.65
N TYR A 37 -3.13 -3.82 3.85
CA TYR A 37 -2.80 -2.84 2.83
C TYR A 37 -2.26 -3.50 1.55
N LEU A 38 -1.32 -4.44 1.68
CA LEU A 38 -0.76 -5.14 0.52
C LEU A 38 -1.82 -5.93 -0.25
N ALA A 39 -2.69 -6.66 0.45
CA ALA A 39 -3.76 -7.41 -0.17
C ALA A 39 -4.74 -6.51 -0.95
N ASP A 40 -5.09 -5.34 -0.38
CA ASP A 40 -5.95 -4.37 -1.03
C ASP A 40 -5.29 -3.79 -2.30
N ILE A 41 -4.01 -3.42 -2.23
CA ILE A 41 -3.27 -2.88 -3.38
C ILE A 41 -3.12 -3.94 -4.48
N GLU A 42 -2.80 -5.19 -4.13
CA GLU A 42 -2.72 -6.29 -5.10
C GLU A 42 -4.04 -6.50 -5.84
N MET A 43 -5.18 -6.44 -5.13
CA MET A 43 -6.51 -6.52 -5.72
C MET A 43 -6.75 -5.37 -6.69
N ILE A 44 -6.46 -4.12 -6.30
CA ILE A 44 -6.67 -2.94 -7.14
C ILE A 44 -5.78 -3.01 -8.40
N LEU A 45 -4.50 -3.39 -8.25
CA LEU A 45 -3.59 -3.55 -9.38
C LEU A 45 -4.03 -4.65 -10.35
N PHE A 46 -4.58 -5.75 -9.83
CA PHE A 46 -5.18 -6.80 -10.65
C PHE A 46 -6.36 -6.26 -11.48
N GLU A 47 -7.24 -5.47 -10.87
CA GLU A 47 -8.38 -4.87 -11.59
C GLU A 47 -7.95 -3.87 -12.67
N LEU A 48 -6.95 -3.04 -12.38
CA LEU A 48 -6.36 -2.11 -13.35
C LEU A 48 -5.73 -2.87 -14.52
N SER A 49 -5.00 -3.94 -14.23
CA SER A 49 -4.36 -4.78 -15.25
C SER A 49 -5.39 -5.44 -16.15
N ARG A 50 -6.45 -6.01 -15.57
CA ARG A 50 -7.58 -6.61 -16.30
C ARG A 50 -8.31 -5.59 -17.17
N ASN A 51 -8.44 -4.35 -16.72
CA ASN A 51 -9.05 -3.27 -17.50
C ASN A 51 -8.19 -2.92 -18.73
N GLY A 52 -6.87 -2.89 -18.57
CA GLY A 52 -5.90 -2.65 -19.66
C GLY A 52 -5.89 -3.72 -20.75
N GLU A 53 -6.27 -4.97 -20.42
CA GLU A 53 -6.42 -6.07 -21.38
C GLU A 53 -7.76 -6.03 -22.15
N SER A 54 -8.70 -5.18 -21.73
CA SER A 54 -9.99 -5.03 -22.39
C SER A 54 -9.88 -4.17 -23.67
N SER A 55 -10.74 -4.43 -24.66
CA SER A 55 -10.78 -3.64 -25.91
C SER A 55 -11.26 -2.20 -25.71
N LYS A 56 -11.78 -1.87 -24.52
CA LYS A 56 -12.24 -0.54 -24.16
C LYS A 56 -11.89 -0.25 -22.71
N ILE A 57 -10.80 0.48 -22.52
CA ILE A 57 -10.37 0.96 -21.21
C ILE A 57 -11.47 1.85 -20.60
N ASP A 58 -11.88 1.54 -19.38
CA ASP A 58 -12.78 2.39 -18.60
C ASP A 58 -11.95 3.33 -17.72
N PHE A 59 -11.69 4.53 -18.23
CA PHE A 59 -10.94 5.57 -17.51
C PHE A 59 -11.62 6.05 -16.23
N SER A 60 -12.95 5.94 -16.13
CA SER A 60 -13.66 6.31 -14.90
C SER A 60 -13.34 5.30 -13.80
N MET A 61 -13.36 4.00 -14.12
CA MET A 61 -12.95 2.94 -13.20
C MET A 61 -11.48 3.11 -12.80
N VAL A 62 -10.59 3.37 -13.75
CA VAL A 62 -9.15 3.59 -13.49
C VAL A 62 -8.93 4.77 -12.54
N ALA A 63 -9.63 5.90 -12.74
CA ALA A 63 -9.53 7.06 -11.86
C ALA A 63 -9.99 6.76 -10.43
N SER A 64 -11.11 6.03 -10.28
CA SER A 64 -11.61 5.63 -8.96
C SER A 64 -10.63 4.71 -8.23
N LEU A 65 -10.07 3.72 -8.92
CA LEU A 65 -9.09 2.79 -8.35
C LEU A 65 -7.77 3.48 -7.98
N ALA A 66 -7.31 4.43 -8.81
CA ALA A 66 -6.13 5.22 -8.49
C ALA A 66 -6.33 6.09 -7.24
N HIS A 67 -7.52 6.67 -7.08
CA HIS A 67 -7.87 7.43 -5.88
C HIS A 67 -7.95 6.53 -4.64
N GLU A 68 -8.46 5.30 -4.77
CA GLU A 68 -8.48 4.34 -3.67
C GLU A 68 -7.07 3.96 -3.20
N ILE A 69 -6.10 3.82 -4.13
CA ILE A 69 -4.68 3.65 -3.77
C ILE A 69 -4.18 4.86 -2.98
N GLU A 70 -4.45 6.08 -3.44
CA GLU A 70 -4.03 7.31 -2.76
C GLU A 70 -4.57 7.39 -1.34
N ASP A 71 -5.87 7.13 -1.15
CA ASP A 71 -6.52 7.16 0.17
C ASP A 71 -5.94 6.09 1.11
N LYS A 72 -5.72 4.87 0.61
CA LYS A 72 -5.14 3.77 1.39
C LYS A 72 -3.66 4.00 1.72
N SER A 73 -2.88 4.60 0.83
CA SER A 73 -1.47 4.93 1.09
C SER A 73 -1.30 6.11 2.04
N ALA A 74 -2.31 6.99 2.14
CA ALA A 74 -2.28 8.15 3.02
C ALA A 74 -2.81 7.87 4.43
N SER A 75 -3.67 6.87 4.60
CA SER A 75 -4.30 6.49 5.89
C SER A 75 -3.33 5.79 6.84
#